data_AF-A0A944J333-F1
#
_entry.id   AF-A0A944J333-F1
#
_cell.length_a   1.000
_cell.length_b   1.000
_cell.length_c   1.000
_cell.angle_alpha   90.00
_cell.angle_beta   90.00
_cell.angle_gamma   90.00
#
_symmetry.space_group_name_H-M   'P 1'
#
loop_
_entity.id
_entity.type
_entity.pdbx_description
1 polymer ?
#
loop_
_entity_poly.entity_id
_entity_poly.type
_entity_poly.pdbx_seq_one_letter_code
_entity_poly.pdbx_strand_id
1 'polypeptide(L)'
;MEAQIFPTQRAENLLYALFDAAGDGCHVITAGAGPFTAVVPFHNTGNRTYLGQGIEMADVVATTSLALAGEVCGVVLRTNAAEGMSRAWGWRLGGAIATPLTAGELRRAYSTDCLTGEALPLEPGLYCDDAPQLHLI
;
A
#
# COMPACT_ATOMS: atom_id res chain seq x y z
N MET A 1 -9.90 11.81 -27.09
CA MET A 1 -10.86 11.89 -25.97
C MET A 1 -10.34 10.94 -24.92
N GLU A 2 -9.49 11.42 -24.02
CA GLU A 2 -8.99 10.56 -22.94
C GLU A 2 -10.15 10.21 -22.01
N ALA A 3 -10.32 8.92 -21.72
CA ALA A 3 -11.32 8.47 -20.78
C ALA A 3 -10.99 9.09 -19.41
N GLN A 4 -11.91 9.88 -18.88
CA GLN A 4 -11.76 10.47 -17.56
C GLN A 4 -11.96 9.36 -16.52
N ILE A 5 -10.88 8.67 -16.14
CA ILE A 5 -10.96 7.61 -15.14
C ILE A 5 -11.16 8.26 -13.77
N PHE A 6 -12.31 7.99 -13.14
CA PHE A 6 -12.67 8.52 -11.83
C PHE A 6 -11.70 8.01 -10.75
N PRO A 7 -11.38 8.81 -9.71
CA PRO A 7 -10.48 8.41 -8.63
C PRO A 7 -10.81 7.06 -7.98
N THR A 8 -12.10 6.74 -7.86
CA THR A 8 -12.62 5.45 -7.35
C THR A 8 -12.17 4.25 -8.18
N GLN A 9 -12.34 4.32 -9.50
CA GLN A 9 -11.91 3.24 -10.39
C GLN A 9 -10.39 3.04 -10.30
N ARG A 10 -9.64 4.14 -10.18
CA ARG A 10 -8.18 4.10 -10.07
C ARG A 10 -7.73 3.49 -8.75
N ALA A 11 -8.43 3.79 -7.67
CA ALA A 11 -8.21 3.20 -6.37
C ALA A 11 -8.46 1.68 -6.41
N GLU A 12 -9.55 1.25 -7.02
CA GLU A 12 -9.85 -0.17 -7.20
C GLU A 12 -8.76 -0.88 -8.02
N ASN A 13 -8.35 -0.32 -9.16
CA ASN A 13 -7.33 -0.93 -10.02
C ASN A 13 -5.98 -1.04 -9.30
N LEU A 14 -5.61 -0.04 -8.48
CA LEU A 14 -4.42 -0.10 -7.64
C LEU A 14 -4.53 -1.20 -6.58
N LEU A 15 -5.67 -1.32 -5.91
CA LEU A 15 -5.88 -2.35 -4.89
C LEU A 15 -5.80 -3.76 -5.49
N TYR A 16 -6.41 -3.99 -6.66
CA TYR A 16 -6.29 -5.26 -7.37
C TYR A 16 -4.85 -5.57 -7.78
N ALA A 17 -4.12 -4.59 -8.32
CA ALA A 17 -2.71 -4.77 -8.67
C ALA A 17 -1.85 -5.12 -7.43
N LEU A 18 -2.16 -4.55 -6.26
CA LEU A 18 -1.48 -4.86 -5.00
C LEU A 18 -1.85 -6.26 -4.48
N PHE A 19 -3.12 -6.67 -4.59
CA PHE A 19 -3.55 -8.02 -4.22
C PHE A 19 -2.86 -9.07 -5.09
N ASP A 20 -2.77 -8.84 -6.40
CA ASP A 20 -2.08 -9.74 -7.33
C ASP A 20 -0.57 -9.80 -7.05
N ALA A 21 0.06 -8.66 -6.74
CA ALA A 21 1.49 -8.60 -6.45
C ALA A 21 1.88 -9.28 -5.13
N ALA A 22 0.95 -9.44 -4.19
CA ALA A 22 1.23 -9.97 -2.86
C ALA A 22 1.55 -11.48 -2.84
N GLY A 23 1.10 -12.23 -3.85
CA GLY A 23 1.20 -13.69 -3.86
C GLY A 23 0.36 -14.35 -2.75
N ASP A 24 0.59 -15.63 -2.45
CA ASP A 24 -0.09 -16.34 -1.36
C ASP A 24 0.45 -15.93 0.01
N GLY A 25 -0.44 -15.80 1.01
CA GLY A 25 -0.03 -15.49 2.39
C GLY A 25 -0.90 -14.46 3.10
N CYS A 26 -0.41 -13.97 4.24
CA CYS A 26 -1.07 -12.93 5.04
C CYS A 26 -0.39 -11.58 4.80
N HIS A 27 -1.20 -10.58 4.48
CA HIS A 27 -0.72 -9.30 4.01
C HIS A 27 -1.50 -8.15 4.64
N VAL A 28 -0.89 -6.96 4.60
CA VAL A 28 -1.50 -5.70 5.02
C VAL A 28 -1.14 -4.65 3.98
N ILE A 29 -2.15 -3.98 3.42
CA ILE A 29 -1.96 -2.71 2.71
C ILE A 29 -2.14 -1.58 3.69
N THR A 30 -1.23 -0.61 3.68
CA THR A 30 -1.37 0.66 4.39
C THR A 30 -1.27 1.79 3.39
N ALA A 31 -2.34 2.55 3.23
CA ALA A 31 -2.38 3.74 2.39
C ALA A 31 -2.45 4.98 3.28
N GLY A 32 -1.65 6.00 2.97
CA GLY A 32 -1.62 7.27 3.70
C GLY A 32 -1.68 8.47 2.76
N ALA A 33 -2.52 9.45 3.11
CA ALA A 33 -2.65 10.74 2.44
C ALA A 33 -2.94 11.82 3.47
N GLY A 34 -1.96 12.68 3.75
CA GLY A 34 -2.06 13.70 4.80
C GLY A 34 -2.43 13.06 6.15
N PRO A 35 -3.49 13.53 6.85
CA PRO A 35 -3.93 12.96 8.12
C PRO A 35 -4.71 11.64 7.97
N PHE A 36 -5.03 11.21 6.76
CA PHE A 36 -5.85 10.03 6.50
C PHE A 36 -4.97 8.81 6.30
N THR A 37 -5.29 7.72 7.02
CA THR A 37 -4.64 6.41 6.86
C THR A 37 -5.72 5.33 6.76
N ALA A 38 -5.57 4.43 5.80
CA ALA A 38 -6.36 3.21 5.69
C ALA A 38 -5.46 1.99 5.80
N VAL A 39 -5.94 0.97 6.53
CA VAL A 39 -5.23 -0.29 6.74
C VAL A 39 -6.13 -1.44 6.32
N VAL A 40 -5.60 -2.32 5.48
CA VAL A 40 -6.35 -3.42 4.84
C VAL A 40 -5.60 -4.72 5.08
N PRO A 41 -5.91 -5.46 6.15
CA PRO A 41 -5.47 -6.84 6.27
C PRO A 41 -6.18 -7.71 5.24
N PHE A 42 -5.44 -8.57 4.56
CA PHE A 42 -5.99 -9.57 3.64
C PHE A 42 -5.14 -10.84 3.62
N HIS A 43 -5.75 -11.92 3.16
CA HIS A 43 -5.13 -13.22 2.97
C HIS A 43 -5.35 -13.70 1.55
N ASN A 44 -4.29 -14.10 0.87
CA ASN A 44 -4.37 -14.70 -0.45
C ASN A 44 -4.19 -16.22 -0.36
N THR A 45 -5.02 -16.95 -1.09
CA THR A 45 -4.92 -18.40 -1.26
C THR A 45 -5.23 -18.78 -2.70
N GLY A 46 -4.20 -19.13 -3.48
CA GLY A 46 -4.33 -19.43 -4.89
C GLY A 46 -4.81 -18.19 -5.66
N ASN A 47 -6.01 -18.27 -6.25
CA ASN A 47 -6.60 -17.17 -7.02
C ASN A 47 -7.65 -16.37 -6.24
N ARG A 48 -7.65 -16.46 -4.90
CA ARG A 48 -8.65 -15.81 -4.05
C ARG A 48 -7.99 -14.90 -3.04
N THR A 49 -8.55 -13.70 -2.93
CA THR A 49 -8.23 -12.72 -1.88
C THR A 49 -9.37 -12.67 -0.87
N TYR A 50 -9.02 -12.81 0.40
CA TYR A 50 -9.93 -12.74 1.54
C TYR A 50 -9.57 -11.52 2.37
N LEU A 51 -10.49 -10.55 2.46
CA LEU A 51 -10.30 -9.39 3.33
C LEU A 51 -10.52 -9.78 4.80
N GLY A 52 -9.85 -9.07 5.71
CA GLY A 52 -10.08 -9.20 7.14
C GLY A 52 -11.53 -8.91 7.53
N GLN A 53 -12.00 -9.54 8.61
CA GLN A 53 -13.35 -9.29 9.13
C GLN A 53 -13.54 -7.82 9.49
N GLY A 54 -14.69 -7.25 9.13
CA GLY A 54 -15.02 -5.85 9.43
C GLY A 54 -14.33 -4.81 8.52
N ILE A 55 -13.64 -5.24 7.46
CA ILE A 55 -13.11 -4.34 6.44
C ILE A 55 -14.18 -4.08 5.38
N GLU A 56 -14.68 -2.85 5.34
CA GLU A 56 -15.53 -2.36 4.25
C GLU A 56 -14.63 -1.88 3.10
N MET A 57 -14.63 -2.60 1.99
CA MET A 57 -13.82 -2.26 0.80
C MET A 57 -14.10 -0.83 0.31
N ALA A 58 -15.31 -0.32 0.53
CA ALA A 58 -15.69 1.05 0.20
C ALA A 58 -14.84 2.11 0.93
N ASP A 59 -14.47 1.88 2.20
CA ASP A 59 -13.65 2.82 2.99
C ASP A 59 -12.21 2.85 2.51
N VAL A 60 -11.69 1.69 2.13
CA VAL A 60 -10.36 1.53 1.53
C VAL A 60 -10.30 2.26 0.20
N VAL A 61 -11.31 2.02 -0.66
CA VAL A 61 -11.42 2.66 -1.96
C VAL A 61 -11.57 4.17 -1.78
N ALA A 62 -12.40 4.64 -0.85
CA ALA A 62 -12.57 6.07 -0.58
C ALA A 62 -11.27 6.75 -0.13
N THR A 63 -10.55 6.16 0.83
CA THR A 63 -9.27 6.69 1.31
C THR A 63 -8.21 6.69 0.21
N THR A 64 -8.13 5.60 -0.56
CA THR A 64 -7.21 5.48 -1.71
C THR A 64 -7.61 6.45 -2.83
N SER A 65 -8.91 6.71 -3.02
CA SER A 65 -9.40 7.67 -4.00
C SER A 65 -8.99 9.10 -3.65
N LEU A 66 -9.11 9.48 -2.36
CA LEU A 66 -8.64 10.76 -1.85
C LEU A 66 -7.14 10.92 -2.09
N ALA A 67 -6.37 9.89 -1.78
CA ALA A 67 -4.94 9.83 -2.05
C ALA A 67 -4.64 10.10 -3.54
N LEU A 68 -5.32 9.40 -4.45
CA LEU A 68 -5.13 9.52 -5.90
C LEU A 68 -5.66 10.81 -6.51
N ALA A 69 -6.48 11.59 -5.79
CA ALA A 69 -7.18 12.77 -6.31
C ALA A 69 -6.43 14.09 -6.12
N GLY A 70 -5.49 14.23 -5.18
CA GLY A 70 -4.96 15.57 -4.89
C GLY A 70 -3.68 15.74 -4.09
N GLU A 71 -3.12 14.71 -3.43
CA GLU A 71 -1.96 14.89 -2.54
C GLU A 71 -0.85 13.85 -2.79
N VAL A 72 0.39 14.19 -2.38
CA VAL A 72 1.49 13.22 -2.35
C VAL A 72 1.16 12.18 -1.30
N CYS A 73 0.92 10.96 -1.74
CA CYS A 73 0.47 9.88 -0.90
C CYS A 73 1.35 8.64 -1.11
N GLY A 74 1.31 7.76 -0.13
CA GLY A 74 2.09 6.53 -0.13
C GLY A 74 1.18 5.33 0.09
N VAL A 75 1.48 4.23 -0.59
CA VAL A 75 0.92 2.92 -0.25
C VAL A 75 2.06 1.96 0.04
N VAL A 76 1.88 1.14 1.06
CA VAL A 76 2.79 0.08 1.44
C VAL A 76 2.04 -1.24 1.41
N LEU A 77 2.63 -2.25 0.77
CA LEU A 77 2.26 -3.64 0.91
C LEU A 77 3.25 -4.29 1.86
N ARG A 78 2.74 -4.84 2.97
CA ARG A 78 3.49 -5.66 3.90
C ARG A 78 3.01 -7.11 3.81
N THR A 79 3.94 -8.04 3.70
CA THR A 79 3.69 -9.48 3.73
C THR A 79 4.34 -10.06 4.98
N ASN A 80 3.55 -10.78 5.77
CA ASN A 80 4.01 -11.42 6.99
C ASN A 80 4.32 -12.89 6.69
N ALA A 81 5.59 -13.27 6.90
CA ALA A 81 6.04 -14.65 6.78
C ALA A 81 5.92 -15.38 8.14
N ALA A 82 6.16 -16.69 8.11
CA ALA A 82 6.34 -17.45 9.34
C ALA A 82 7.53 -16.91 10.15
N GLU A 83 7.54 -17.20 11.46
CA GLU A 83 8.63 -16.83 12.39
C GLU A 83 8.78 -15.32 12.66
N GLY A 84 7.74 -14.52 12.38
CA GLY A 84 7.73 -13.10 12.71
C GLY A 84 8.53 -12.22 11.75
N MET A 85 9.01 -12.77 10.64
CA MET A 85 9.64 -11.98 9.58
C MET A 85 8.57 -11.30 8.73
N SER A 86 8.82 -10.07 8.32
CA SER A 86 7.93 -9.31 7.43
C SER A 86 8.72 -8.65 6.32
N ARG A 87 8.14 -8.60 5.13
CA ARG A 87 8.70 -7.87 3.99
C ARG A 87 7.75 -6.75 3.59
N ALA A 88 8.29 -5.60 3.23
CA ALA A 88 7.51 -4.45 2.82
C ALA A 88 8.03 -3.84 1.53
N TRP A 89 7.09 -3.40 0.70
CA TRP A 89 7.30 -2.68 -0.55
C TRP A 89 6.41 -1.44 -0.55
N GLY A 90 6.92 -0.32 -1.06
CA GLY A 90 6.21 0.95 -1.03
C GLY A 90 6.12 1.59 -2.39
N TRP A 91 5.05 2.35 -2.62
CA TRP A 91 4.87 3.17 -3.80
C TRP A 91 4.44 4.57 -3.38
N ARG A 92 4.99 5.56 -4.08
CA ARG A 92 4.47 6.93 -4.07
C ARG A 92 3.38 7.02 -5.12
N LEU A 93 2.19 7.44 -4.73
CA LEU A 93 1.10 7.65 -5.65
C LEU A 93 1.01 9.13 -6.02
N GLY A 94 0.71 9.40 -7.28
CA GLY A 94 0.51 10.75 -7.78
C GLY A 94 -0.06 10.75 -9.19
N GLY A 95 -1.13 11.53 -9.42
CA GLY A 95 -1.89 11.43 -10.67
C GLY A 95 -2.22 9.96 -10.95
N ALA A 96 -2.03 9.50 -12.19
CA ALA A 96 -2.27 8.14 -12.67
C ALA A 96 -1.22 7.07 -12.30
N ILE A 97 -0.18 7.41 -11.53
CA ILE A 97 1.05 6.61 -11.46
C ILE A 97 1.30 6.14 -10.02
N ALA A 98 1.60 4.85 -9.87
CA ALA A 98 2.20 4.29 -8.66
C ALA A 98 3.70 4.12 -8.90
N THR A 99 4.50 5.06 -8.39
CA THR A 99 5.96 5.04 -8.56
C THR A 99 6.58 4.17 -7.48
N PRO A 100 7.31 3.09 -7.81
CA PRO A 100 7.94 2.23 -6.81
C PRO A 100 8.98 3.01 -6.00
N LEU A 101 8.98 2.78 -4.70
CA LEU A 101 10.03 3.24 -3.79
C LEU A 101 11.17 2.23 -3.78
N THR A 102 12.38 2.75 -3.65
CA THR A 102 13.54 1.95 -3.28
C THR A 102 13.44 1.49 -1.83
N ALA A 103 14.14 0.41 -1.49
CA ALA A 103 14.27 -0.09 -0.11
C ALA A 103 14.76 1.01 0.85
N GLY A 104 15.66 1.88 0.38
CA GLY A 104 16.19 3.01 1.15
C GLY A 104 15.14 4.10 1.40
N GLU A 105 14.32 4.44 0.40
CA GLU A 105 13.20 5.37 0.58
C GLU A 105 12.15 4.82 1.53
N LEU A 106 11.76 3.55 1.37
CA LEU A 106 10.79 2.91 2.23
C LEU A 106 11.27 2.82 3.68
N ARG A 107 12.54 2.47 3.88
CA ARG A 107 13.14 2.42 5.22
C ARG A 107 13.09 3.78 5.89
N ARG A 108 13.44 4.86 5.17
CA ARG A 108 13.34 6.24 5.69
C ARG A 108 11.91 6.58 6.08
N ALA A 109 10.92 6.17 5.30
CA ALA A 109 9.50 6.41 5.61
C ALA A 109 9.07 5.70 6.90
N TYR A 110 9.49 4.45 7.12
CA TYR A 110 9.18 3.69 8.34
C TYR A 110 9.96 4.16 9.57
N SER A 111 11.17 4.66 9.37
CA SER A 111 12.06 5.08 10.46
C SER A 111 11.89 6.56 10.83
N THR A 112 10.79 7.19 10.44
CA THR A 112 10.55 8.62 10.70
C THR A 112 9.14 8.78 11.26
N ASP A 113 9.01 9.43 12.41
CA ASP A 113 7.72 9.81 12.97
C ASP A 113 7.04 10.82 12.04
N CYS A 114 5.80 10.55 11.62
CA CYS A 114 5.10 11.37 10.65
C CYS A 114 4.63 12.73 11.21
N LEU A 115 4.53 12.87 12.53
CA LEU A 115 4.11 14.11 13.20
C LEU A 115 5.31 14.97 13.59
N THR A 116 6.38 14.37 14.13
CA THR A 116 7.53 15.10 14.67
C THR A 116 8.73 15.12 13.73
N GLY A 117 8.81 14.18 12.79
CA GLY A 117 9.98 13.97 11.93
C GLY A 117 11.16 13.28 12.64
N GLU A 118 10.98 12.82 13.88
CA GLU A 118 12.04 12.16 14.64
C GLU A 118 12.37 10.77 14.09
N ALA A 119 13.62 10.35 14.26
CA ALA A 119 14.05 9.03 13.84
C ALA A 119 13.47 7.96 14.79
N LEU A 120 12.75 6.99 14.21
CA LEU A 120 12.22 5.83 14.91
C LEU A 120 13.03 4.58 14.52
N PRO A 121 13.33 3.68 15.48
CA PRO A 121 13.93 2.40 15.14
C PRO A 121 12.96 1.59 14.28
N LEU A 122 13.50 0.89 13.28
CA LEU A 122 12.70 -0.03 12.48
C LEU A 122 12.26 -1.22 13.35
N GLU A 123 11.04 -1.70 13.13
CA GLU A 123 10.54 -2.92 13.77
C GLU A 123 11.49 -4.11 13.52
N PRO A 124 11.94 -4.83 14.55
CA PRO A 124 12.76 -6.02 14.39
C PRO A 124 12.07 -7.06 13.49
N GLY A 125 12.80 -7.60 12.51
CA GLY A 125 12.26 -8.59 11.57
C GLY A 125 11.53 -7.98 10.36
N LEU A 126 11.44 -6.65 10.24
CA LEU A 126 10.94 -5.98 9.05
C LEU A 126 12.06 -5.74 8.03
N TYR A 127 11.86 -6.26 6.82
CA TYR A 127 12.75 -6.06 5.67
C TYR A 127 12.05 -5.15 4.65
N CYS A 128 12.68 -4.03 4.31
CA CYS A 128 12.24 -3.15 3.23
C CYS A 128 12.96 -3.55 1.94
N ASP A 129 12.21 -3.73 0.85
CA ASP A 129 12.71 -4.13 -0.46
C ASP A 129 12.36 -3.08 -1.53
N ASP A 130 13.06 -3.14 -2.68
CA ASP A 130 12.71 -2.35 -3.86
C ASP A 130 11.36 -2.82 -4.41
N ALA A 131 10.42 -1.88 -4.54
CA ALA A 131 9.08 -2.19 -5.01
C ALA A 131 9.08 -2.54 -6.51
N PRO A 132 8.31 -3.56 -6.93
CA PRO A 132 8.12 -3.84 -8.35
C PRO A 132 7.28 -2.72 -9.00
N GLN A 133 7.39 -2.59 -10.32
CA GLN A 133 6.44 -1.79 -11.09
C GLN A 133 5.06 -2.44 -11.04
N LEU A 134 4.03 -1.64 -10.73
CA LEU A 134 2.64 -2.10 -10.78
C LEU A 134 2.05 -1.73 -12.14
N HIS A 135 1.44 -2.71 -12.79
CA HIS A 135 0.68 -2.49 -14.01
C HIS A 135 -0.76 -2.19 -13.64
N LEU A 136 -1.12 -0.91 -13.62
CA LEU A 136 -2.49 -0.45 -13.44
C LEU A 136 -3.24 -0.65 -14.76
N ILE A 137 -4.20 -1.57 -14.79
CA ILE A 137 -5.07 -1.84 -15.94
C ILE A 137 -6.22 -0.84 -15.93
#